data_AF-A0A141GNG0-F1
#
_entry.id   AF-A0A141GNG0-F1
#
_cell.length_a   1.000
_cell.length_b   1.000
_cell.length_c   1.000
_cell.angle_alpha   90.00
_cell.angle_beta   90.00
_cell.angle_gamma   90.00
#
_symmetry.space_group_name_H-M   'P 1'
#
loop_
_entity.id
_entity.type
_entity.pdbx_description
1 polymer ?
#
loop_
_entity_poly.entity_id
_entity_poly.type
_entity_poly.pdbx_seq_one_letter_code
_entity_poly.pdbx_strand_id
1 'polypeptide(L)'
;MLNLLKEQVLVQISSHALKGITMFPVSTYVESEDTREKIDIVKLNAEIEKIVMREDELREAWYPKTDDSGEVNYYLQFTEALCKMAIDRNRVTSTAKKSENEKYDFRCFLLRLGFIGDEYKGLRKFLMRNLSGNAAFKHGKLKEELISF
;
A
#
# COMPACT_ATOMS: atom_id res chain seq x y z
N MET A 1 -16.70 -80.66 28.74
CA MET A 1 -16.16 -79.91 29.89
C MET A 1 -15.15 -78.81 29.54
N LEU A 2 -14.78 -78.57 28.27
CA LEU A 2 -13.94 -77.42 27.88
C LEU A 2 -14.72 -76.17 27.43
N ASN A 3 -16.01 -76.28 27.12
CA ASN A 3 -16.83 -75.14 26.66
C ASN A 3 -17.49 -74.35 27.80
N LEU A 4 -17.79 -74.97 28.95
CA LEU A 4 -18.35 -74.29 30.12
C LEU A 4 -17.35 -73.37 30.84
N LEU A 5 -16.05 -73.69 30.76
CA LEU A 5 -14.98 -72.84 31.33
C LEU A 5 -14.65 -71.63 30.44
N LYS A 6 -14.94 -71.68 29.12
CA LYS A 6 -14.76 -70.53 28.22
C LYS A 6 -15.88 -69.49 28.37
N GLU A 7 -17.11 -69.94 28.62
CA GLU A 7 -18.25 -69.05 28.85
C GLU A 7 -18.19 -68.32 30.20
N GLN A 8 -17.69 -68.95 31.27
CA GLN A 8 -17.54 -68.25 32.57
C GLN A 8 -16.49 -67.13 32.54
N VAL A 9 -15.38 -67.31 31.84
CA VAL A 9 -14.30 -66.30 31.79
C VAL A 9 -14.70 -65.06 30.97
N LEU A 10 -15.50 -65.21 29.90
CA LEU A 10 -15.97 -64.09 29.08
C LEU A 10 -17.01 -63.20 29.79
N VAL A 11 -17.82 -63.77 30.69
CA VAL A 11 -18.83 -63.01 31.45
C VAL A 11 -18.20 -62.17 32.57
N GLN A 12 -17.07 -62.60 33.15
CA GLN A 12 -16.41 -61.86 34.24
C GLN A 12 -15.59 -60.64 33.78
N ILE A 13 -15.12 -60.62 32.53
CA ILE A 13 -14.38 -59.47 31.96
C ILE A 13 -15.33 -58.30 31.64
N SER A 14 -16.60 -58.57 31.35
CA SER A 14 -17.56 -57.52 30.93
C SER A 14 -18.18 -56.72 32.07
N SER A 15 -18.21 -57.21 33.32
CA SER A 15 -18.85 -56.47 34.43
C SER A 15 -17.92 -55.54 35.21
N HIS A 16 -16.60 -55.64 34.99
CA HIS A 16 -15.59 -54.88 35.73
C HIS A 16 -15.00 -53.68 34.97
N ALA A 17 -15.39 -53.42 33.72
CA ALA A 17 -14.77 -52.38 32.88
C ALA A 17 -15.62 -51.12 32.63
N LEU A 18 -16.89 -51.04 33.07
CA LEU A 18 -17.74 -49.87 32.77
C LEU A 18 -18.58 -49.37 33.97
N LYS A 19 -18.06 -49.54 35.19
CA LYS A 19 -18.46 -48.70 36.34
C LYS A 19 -17.72 -47.37 36.27
N GLY A 20 -18.20 -46.48 35.41
CA GLY A 20 -17.66 -45.13 35.30
C GLY A 20 -17.98 -44.55 33.95
N ILE A 21 -18.57 -43.36 33.96
CA ILE A 21 -18.97 -42.54 32.81
C ILE A 21 -20.44 -42.76 32.43
N THR A 22 -21.23 -41.99 33.16
CA THR A 22 -22.55 -41.45 32.84
C THR A 22 -22.86 -41.35 31.34
N MET A 23 -23.99 -41.93 30.97
CA MET A 23 -24.70 -41.75 29.72
C MET A 23 -25.29 -40.33 29.65
N PHE A 24 -24.56 -39.39 29.05
CA PHE A 24 -25.14 -38.19 28.45
C PHE A 24 -24.84 -38.25 26.94
N PRO A 25 -25.84 -38.51 26.07
CA PRO A 25 -25.66 -38.31 24.64
C PRO A 25 -25.77 -36.80 24.37
N VAL A 26 -24.73 -36.03 24.68
CA VAL A 26 -24.62 -34.68 24.13
C VAL A 26 -24.06 -34.81 22.73
N SER A 27 -24.90 -35.23 21.80
CA SER A 27 -24.73 -34.79 20.41
C SER A 27 -25.03 -33.30 20.43
N THR A 28 -24.03 -32.50 20.79
CA THR A 28 -24.09 -31.06 20.57
C THR A 28 -24.08 -30.91 19.06
N TYR A 29 -25.22 -30.62 18.45
CA TYR A 29 -25.26 -30.06 17.12
C TYR A 29 -24.38 -28.80 17.16
N VAL A 30 -23.20 -28.85 16.54
CA VAL A 30 -22.49 -27.64 16.18
C VAL A 30 -23.12 -27.20 14.87
N GLU A 31 -24.13 -26.34 14.97
CA GLU A 31 -24.56 -25.54 13.84
C GLU A 31 -23.32 -24.77 13.37
N SER A 32 -22.85 -25.06 12.16
CA SER A 32 -21.76 -24.30 11.58
C SER A 32 -22.28 -22.90 11.31
N GLU A 33 -21.92 -21.93 12.15
CA GLU A 33 -22.20 -20.53 11.89
C GLU A 33 -21.54 -20.15 10.56
N ASP A 34 -22.37 -19.84 9.56
CA ASP A 34 -21.90 -19.34 8.28
C ASP A 34 -21.36 -17.91 8.50
N THR A 35 -20.05 -17.83 8.76
CA THR A 35 -19.31 -16.57 8.99
C THR A 35 -19.08 -15.78 7.70
N ARG A 36 -19.69 -16.17 6.57
CA ARG A 36 -19.56 -15.44 5.31
C ARG A 36 -20.20 -14.07 5.45
N GLU A 37 -19.37 -13.04 5.34
CA GLU A 37 -19.85 -11.68 5.08
C GLU A 37 -20.70 -11.69 3.82
N LYS A 38 -21.97 -11.27 3.94
CA LYS A 38 -22.82 -11.01 2.78
C LYS A 38 -22.32 -9.73 2.11
N ILE A 39 -21.60 -9.91 1.02
CA ILE A 39 -21.14 -8.82 0.17
C ILE A 39 -22.34 -8.30 -0.64
N ASP A 40 -22.75 -7.06 -0.38
CA ASP A 40 -23.74 -6.38 -1.20
C ASP A 40 -23.08 -5.89 -2.48
N ILE A 41 -23.23 -6.68 -3.55
CA ILE A 41 -22.68 -6.41 -4.87
C ILE A 41 -23.17 -5.06 -5.43
N VAL A 42 -24.44 -4.68 -5.15
CA VAL A 42 -25.01 -3.43 -5.64
C VAL A 42 -24.34 -2.24 -4.97
N LYS A 43 -24.13 -2.32 -3.65
CA LYS A 43 -23.39 -1.31 -2.91
C LYS A 43 -21.93 -1.22 -3.35
N LEU A 44 -21.27 -2.36 -3.57
CA LEU A 44 -19.88 -2.40 -4.02
C LEU A 44 -19.71 -1.76 -5.39
N ASN A 45 -20.61 -2.06 -6.33
CA ASN A 45 -20.58 -1.48 -7.67
C ASN A 45 -20.77 0.04 -7.63
N ALA A 46 -21.68 0.56 -6.78
CA ALA A 46 -21.86 1.99 -6.60
C ALA A 46 -20.62 2.69 -5.99
N GLU A 47 -19.84 1.98 -5.16
CA GLU A 47 -18.58 2.50 -4.61
C GLU A 47 -17.45 2.46 -5.65
N ILE A 48 -17.38 1.40 -6.45
CA ILE A 48 -16.46 1.30 -7.59
C ILE A 48 -16.72 2.42 -8.59
N GLU A 49 -17.98 2.69 -8.95
CA GLU A 49 -18.34 3.79 -9.86
C GLU A 49 -17.82 5.15 -9.35
N LYS A 50 -17.96 5.44 -8.05
CA LYS A 50 -17.41 6.67 -7.46
C LYS A 50 -15.89 6.73 -7.51
N ILE A 51 -15.22 5.60 -7.30
CA ILE A 51 -13.76 5.51 -7.39
C ILE A 51 -13.28 5.76 -8.82
N VAL A 52 -13.94 5.15 -9.81
CA VAL A 52 -13.63 5.30 -11.23
C VAL A 52 -13.89 6.73 -11.71
N MET A 53 -15.04 7.33 -11.38
CA MET A 53 -15.33 8.72 -11.74
C MET A 53 -14.26 9.69 -11.20
N ARG A 54 -13.85 9.49 -9.94
CA ARG A 54 -12.77 10.28 -9.34
C ARG A 54 -11.42 10.06 -10.04
N GLU A 55 -11.15 8.84 -10.50
CA GLU A 55 -9.92 8.54 -11.25
C GLU A 55 -9.87 9.32 -12.57
N ASP A 56 -10.98 9.36 -13.31
CA ASP A 56 -11.07 10.08 -14.59
C ASP A 56 -10.86 11.59 -14.40
N GLU A 57 -11.50 12.18 -13.39
CA GLU A 57 -11.30 13.60 -13.03
C GLU A 57 -9.83 13.90 -12.68
N LEU A 58 -9.19 13.01 -11.90
CA LEU A 58 -7.78 13.16 -11.52
C LEU A 58 -6.84 13.03 -12.72
N ARG A 59 -7.14 12.14 -13.67
CA ARG A 59 -6.36 11.97 -14.91
C ARG A 59 -6.35 13.25 -15.74
N GLU A 60 -7.50 13.91 -15.88
CA GLU A 60 -7.59 15.18 -16.61
C GLU A 60 -6.90 16.34 -15.87
N ALA A 61 -6.94 16.35 -14.54
CA ALA A 61 -6.30 17.41 -13.75
C ALA A 61 -4.76 17.31 -13.69
N TRP A 62 -4.20 16.09 -13.74
CA TRP A 62 -2.76 15.87 -13.53
C TRP A 62 -1.91 16.09 -14.78
N TYR A 63 -2.43 15.79 -15.97
CA TYR A 63 -1.69 15.96 -17.22
C TYR A 63 -2.44 16.91 -18.16
N PRO A 64 -1.90 18.11 -18.44
CA PRO A 64 -2.46 18.93 -19.50
C PRO A 64 -2.42 18.15 -20.81
N LYS A 65 -3.50 18.19 -21.59
CA LYS A 65 -3.53 17.65 -22.95
C LYS A 65 -2.47 18.39 -23.75
N THR A 66 -1.35 17.72 -24.01
CA THR A 66 -0.21 18.24 -24.76
C THR A 66 0.08 17.29 -25.91
N ASP A 67 0.18 17.84 -27.12
CA ASP A 67 0.56 17.08 -28.32
C ASP A 67 2.09 17.07 -28.52
N ASP A 68 2.83 17.76 -27.64
CA ASP A 68 4.29 17.80 -27.67
C ASP A 68 4.86 16.46 -27.18
N SER A 69 5.35 15.67 -28.13
CA SER A 69 6.00 14.37 -27.86
C SER A 69 7.15 14.44 -26.83
N GLY A 70 7.85 15.58 -26.73
CA GLY A 70 8.89 15.82 -25.74
C GLY A 70 8.32 16.00 -24.33
N GLU A 71 7.27 16.79 -24.18
CA GLU A 71 6.57 16.95 -22.90
C GLU A 71 5.97 15.61 -22.41
N VAL A 72 5.31 14.88 -23.31
CA VAL A 72 4.76 13.54 -23.01
C VAL A 72 5.85 12.60 -22.52
N ASN A 73 7.01 12.59 -23.19
CA ASN A 73 8.15 11.76 -22.78
C ASN A 73 8.69 12.16 -21.39
N TYR A 74 8.76 13.45 -21.07
CA TYR A 74 9.18 13.90 -19.74
C TYR A 74 8.22 13.45 -18.64
N TYR A 75 6.91 13.54 -18.89
CA TYR A 75 5.90 13.05 -17.96
C TYR A 75 5.99 11.53 -17.78
N LEU A 76 6.14 10.78 -18.87
CA LEU A 76 6.26 9.32 -18.82
C LEU A 76 7.47 8.88 -17.98
N GLN A 77 8.65 9.44 -18.25
CA GLN A 77 9.87 9.15 -17.47
C GLN A 77 9.73 9.48 -15.99
N PHE A 78 9.11 10.63 -15.68
CA PHE A 78 8.87 11.04 -14.31
C PHE A 78 7.95 10.07 -13.57
N THR A 79 6.85 9.66 -14.20
CA THR A 79 5.86 8.74 -13.62
C THR A 79 6.44 7.34 -13.44
N GLU A 80 7.19 6.84 -14.41
CA GLU A 80 7.89 5.55 -14.28
C GLU A 80 8.84 5.55 -13.07
N ALA A 81 9.64 6.61 -12.92
CA ALA A 81 10.55 6.76 -11.79
C ALA A 81 9.81 6.88 -10.45
N LEU A 82 8.66 7.57 -10.41
CA LEU A 82 7.81 7.65 -9.22
C LEU A 82 7.25 6.28 -8.83
N CYS A 83 6.72 5.52 -9.79
CA CYS A 83 6.21 4.17 -9.55
C CYS A 83 7.31 3.26 -9.01
N LYS A 84 8.50 3.30 -9.62
CA LYS A 84 9.67 2.56 -9.14
C LYS A 84 10.04 2.96 -7.71
N MET A 85 10.14 4.25 -7.42
CA MET A 85 10.43 4.74 -6.07
C MET A 85 9.35 4.31 -5.06
N ALA A 86 8.07 4.29 -5.46
CA ALA A 86 6.97 3.85 -4.59
C ALA A 86 7.07 2.37 -4.23
N ILE A 87 7.47 1.52 -5.18
CA ILE A 87 7.70 0.09 -4.96
C ILE A 87 8.89 -0.12 -4.02
N ASP A 88 9.99 0.60 -4.23
CA ASP A 88 11.24 0.38 -3.49
C ASP A 88 11.19 0.94 -2.05
N ARG A 89 10.30 1.90 -1.76
CA ARG A 89 10.36 2.69 -0.52
C ARG A 89 9.46 2.14 0.58
N ASN A 90 10.06 1.47 1.56
CA ASN A 90 9.36 0.89 2.72
C ASN A 90 8.89 1.89 3.81
N ARG A 91 9.27 3.17 3.72
CA ARG A 91 8.92 4.18 4.74
C ARG A 91 8.51 5.50 4.10
N VAL A 92 7.33 5.97 4.50
CA VAL A 92 6.78 7.28 4.16
C VAL A 92 6.51 8.07 5.43
N THR A 93 6.64 9.39 5.35
CA THR A 93 6.33 10.31 6.45
C THR A 93 5.10 11.10 6.06
N SER A 94 4.04 11.04 6.87
CA SER A 94 2.76 11.71 6.57
C SER A 94 2.80 13.22 6.81
N THR A 95 3.83 13.72 7.50
CA THR A 95 3.96 15.15 7.79
C THR A 95 4.51 15.90 6.58
N ALA A 96 3.70 16.82 6.05
CA ALA A 96 4.13 17.74 5.00
C ALA A 96 5.21 18.71 5.53
N LYS A 97 6.33 18.82 4.81
CA LYS A 97 7.36 19.83 5.11
C LYS A 97 7.02 21.12 4.38
N LYS A 98 7.03 22.24 5.10
CA LYS A 98 6.98 23.57 4.49
C LYS A 98 8.30 23.81 3.75
N SER A 99 8.23 24.00 2.44
CA SER A 99 9.40 24.36 1.63
C SER A 99 9.61 25.87 1.67
N GLU A 100 10.85 26.30 1.89
CA GLU A 100 11.26 27.70 1.74
C GLU A 100 11.67 28.02 0.30
N ASN A 101 12.05 27.00 -0.47
CA ASN A 101 12.48 27.10 -1.86
C ASN A 101 12.12 25.82 -2.61
N GLU A 102 10.95 25.84 -3.25
CA GLU A 102 10.35 24.69 -3.92
C GLU A 102 11.24 24.19 -5.07
N LYS A 103 11.85 25.11 -5.81
CA LYS A 103 12.72 24.78 -6.94
C LYS A 103 13.99 24.05 -6.50
N TYR A 104 14.60 24.43 -5.37
CA TYR A 104 15.73 23.71 -4.80
C TYR A 104 15.32 22.32 -4.30
N ASP A 105 14.26 22.25 -3.50
CA ASP A 105 13.80 21.00 -2.89
C ASP A 105 13.38 19.98 -3.96
N PHE A 106 12.67 20.44 -4.99
CA PHE A 106 12.26 19.60 -6.10
C PHE A 106 13.43 19.15 -6.97
N ARG A 107 14.44 20.01 -7.20
CA ARG A 107 15.70 19.57 -7.83
C ARG A 107 16.35 18.42 -7.07
N CYS A 108 16.50 18.54 -5.74
CA CYS A 108 17.05 17.48 -4.91
C CYS A 108 16.21 16.20 -4.97
N PHE A 109 14.90 16.34 -5.09
CA PHE A 109 14.00 15.20 -5.32
C PHE A 109 14.24 14.51 -6.66
N LEU A 110 14.36 15.26 -7.76
CA LEU A 110 14.67 14.70 -9.09
C LEU A 110 16.02 13.97 -9.11
N LEU A 111 17.02 14.46 -8.40
CA LEU A 111 18.30 13.75 -8.24
C LEU A 111 18.13 12.43 -7.48
N ARG A 112 17.25 12.38 -6.47
CA ARG A 112 16.94 11.16 -5.73
C ARG A 112 16.22 10.11 -6.58
N LEU A 113 15.43 10.55 -7.56
CA LEU A 113 14.79 9.66 -8.55
C LEU A 113 15.77 9.09 -9.59
N GLY A 114 17.01 9.60 -9.64
CA GLY A 114 18.04 9.11 -10.56
C GLY A 114 18.22 9.94 -11.83
N PHE A 115 17.57 11.10 -11.95
CA PHE A 115 17.71 12.00 -13.11
C PHE A 115 19.04 12.78 -13.07
N ILE A 116 20.14 12.07 -13.30
CA ILE A 116 21.52 12.56 -13.26
C ILE A 116 22.10 12.44 -14.68
N GLY A 117 22.75 13.50 -15.18
CA GLY A 117 23.32 13.52 -16.52
C GLY A 117 22.70 14.59 -17.42
N ASP A 118 23.32 14.79 -18.58
CA ASP A 118 22.90 15.80 -19.55
C ASP A 118 21.65 15.38 -20.34
N GLU A 119 21.41 14.08 -20.48
CA GLU A 119 20.20 13.51 -21.07
C GLU A 119 18.92 13.94 -20.35
N TYR A 120 18.99 14.10 -19.02
CA TYR A 120 17.85 14.57 -18.20
C TYR A 120 17.84 16.09 -17.99
N LYS A 121 18.71 16.85 -18.66
CA LYS A 121 18.76 18.32 -18.50
C LYS A 121 17.45 18.97 -18.97
N GLY A 122 16.89 18.50 -20.08
CA GLY A 122 15.59 18.94 -20.59
C GLY A 122 14.47 18.66 -19.60
N LEU A 123 14.37 17.41 -19.14
CA LEU A 123 13.38 16.95 -18.15
C LEU A 123 13.43 17.78 -16.85
N ARG A 124 14.63 17.98 -16.29
CA ARG A 124 14.78 18.77 -15.04
C ARG A 124 14.36 20.22 -15.23
N LYS A 125 14.74 20.84 -16.34
CA LYS A 125 14.34 22.22 -16.64
C LYS A 125 12.83 22.32 -16.83
N PHE A 126 12.23 21.35 -17.51
CA PHE A 126 10.82 21.26 -17.79
C PHE A 126 9.98 21.14 -16.51
N LEU A 127 10.25 20.12 -15.68
CA LEU A 127 9.47 19.86 -14.46
C LEU A 127 9.62 20.97 -13.41
N MET A 128 10.70 21.75 -13.46
CA MET A 128 10.95 22.87 -12.54
C MET A 128 10.48 24.23 -13.08
N ARG A 129 9.91 24.31 -14.29
CA ARG A 129 9.65 25.59 -14.99
C ARG A 129 8.69 26.51 -14.21
N ASN A 130 7.69 25.92 -13.55
CA ASN A 130 6.62 26.64 -12.84
C ASN A 130 6.88 26.80 -11.33
N LEU A 131 8.07 26.42 -10.83
CA LEU A 131 8.38 26.48 -9.40
C LEU A 131 9.11 27.77 -9.02
N SER A 132 8.77 28.26 -7.82
CA SER A 132 9.35 29.46 -7.22
C SER A 132 10.74 29.21 -6.61
N GLY A 133 11.59 30.24 -6.58
CA GLY A 133 12.90 30.20 -5.94
C GLY A 133 14.09 29.86 -6.86
N ASN A 134 15.22 29.50 -6.25
CA ASN A 134 16.50 29.26 -6.91
C ASN A 134 16.87 27.77 -6.86
N ALA A 135 17.33 27.19 -7.97
CA ALA A 135 17.68 25.77 -8.02
C ALA A 135 19.02 25.41 -7.35
N ALA A 136 19.92 26.37 -7.16
CA ALA A 136 21.29 26.14 -6.71
C ALA A 136 21.45 26.22 -5.18
N PHE A 137 20.67 27.09 -4.52
CA PHE A 137 20.80 27.33 -3.08
C PHE A 137 19.47 27.18 -2.37
N LYS A 138 19.47 26.47 -1.24
CA LYS A 138 18.27 26.29 -0.41
C LYS A 138 17.81 27.60 0.22
N HIS A 139 18.75 28.36 0.77
CA HIS A 139 18.53 29.68 1.35
C HIS A 139 19.21 30.74 0.46
N GLY A 140 18.69 31.98 0.48
CA GLY A 140 19.34 33.09 -0.22
C GLY A 140 20.78 33.29 0.24
N LYS A 141 21.65 33.85 -0.61
CA LYS A 141 22.99 34.25 -0.18
C LYS A 141 22.85 35.15 1.06
N LEU A 142 23.59 34.83 2.12
CA LEU A 142 23.70 35.73 3.27
C LEU A 142 24.12 37.09 2.72
N LYS A 143 23.30 38.13 2.95
CA LYS A 143 23.71 39.48 2.62
C LYS A 143 24.97 39.78 3.41
N GLU A 144 26.04 40.05 2.70
CA GLU A 144 27.31 40.53 3.21
C GLU A 144 27.13 42.02 3.58
N GLU A 145 26.22 42.30 4.53
CA GLU A 145 25.88 43.64 5.02
C GLU A 145 26.02 43.69 6.55
N LEU A 146 27.08 43.10 7.12
CA LEU A 146 27.41 43.32 8.54
C LEU A 146 28.92 43.19 8.83
N ILE A 147 29.79 43.69 7.96
CA ILE A 147 31.14 44.13 8.39
C ILE A 147 31.51 45.38 7.58
N SER A 148 30.82 46.49 7.86
CA SER A 148 31.44 47.82 7.71
C SER A 148 32.22 48.04 9.00
N PHE A 149 33.54 47.91 8.94
CA PHE A 149 34.44 48.45 9.97
C PHE A 149 34.34 49.97 10.03
#